data_AF-A0A1H9HG03-F1
#
_entry.id   AF-A0A1H9HG03-F1
#
_cell.length_a   1.000
_cell.length_b   1.000
_cell.length_c   1.000
_cell.angle_alpha   90.00
_cell.angle_beta   90.00
_cell.angle_gamma   90.00
#
_symmetry.space_group_name_H-M   'P 1'
#
loop_
_entity.id
_entity.type
_entity.pdbx_description
1 polymer ?
#
loop_
_entity_poly.entity_id
_entity_poly.type
_entity_poly.pdbx_seq_one_letter_code
_entity_poly.pdbx_strand_id
1 'polypeptide(L)'
;MATETPPPSKTSPRLPSTEEFAAVQESAEFGELRSSYRGFAFPLTVAFIAWYLLYVLLSNYAGDFMGTKLFGNFNVAMTLGLAQFLTTFLIAWWYARVAATRFDPKAEAIKSRMEGGA
;
A
#
# COMPACT_ATOMS: atom_id res chain seq x y z
N MET A 1 -57.74 -25.99 2.97
CA MET A 1 -56.92 -24.77 3.09
C MET A 1 -55.47 -25.20 3.03
N ALA A 2 -54.78 -24.90 1.92
CA ALA A 2 -53.35 -25.17 1.79
C ALA A 2 -52.59 -23.94 2.31
N THR A 3 -51.70 -24.16 3.28
CA THR A 3 -50.84 -23.12 3.86
C THR A 3 -49.75 -22.78 2.85
N GLU A 4 -49.87 -21.65 2.15
CA GLU A 4 -48.77 -21.10 1.35
C GLU A 4 -47.71 -20.54 2.29
N THR A 5 -46.64 -21.31 2.50
CA THR A 5 -45.45 -20.82 3.21
C THR A 5 -44.79 -19.74 2.35
N PRO A 6 -44.54 -18.52 2.87
CA PRO A 6 -43.89 -17.46 2.10
C PRO A 6 -42.49 -17.92 1.65
N PRO A 7 -42.07 -17.61 0.41
CA PRO A 7 -40.76 -18.00 -0.07
C PRO A 7 -39.64 -17.36 0.78
N PRO A 8 -38.53 -18.05 1.02
CA PRO A 8 -37.40 -17.49 1.77
C PRO A 8 -36.88 -16.26 1.03
N SER A 9 -36.93 -15.11 1.70
CA SER A 9 -36.37 -13.85 1.22
C SER A 9 -34.85 -14.03 1.09
N LYS A 10 -34.38 -14.24 -0.14
CA LYS A 10 -32.96 -14.25 -0.47
C LYS A 10 -32.45 -12.82 -0.38
N THR A 11 -32.10 -12.38 0.82
CA THR A 11 -31.22 -11.22 0.99
C THR A 11 -29.82 -11.63 0.55
N SER A 12 -29.61 -11.70 -0.77
CA SER A 12 -28.27 -11.71 -1.33
C SER A 12 -27.58 -10.42 -0.89
N PRO A 13 -26.34 -10.48 -0.37
CA PRO A 13 -25.60 -9.26 -0.04
C PRO A 13 -25.56 -8.38 -1.27
N ARG A 14 -26.23 -7.23 -1.23
CA ARG A 14 -26.25 -6.28 -2.35
C ARG A 14 -24.83 -5.77 -2.50
N LEU A 15 -24.11 -6.27 -3.51
CA LEU A 15 -22.85 -5.67 -3.94
C LEU A 15 -23.16 -4.23 -4.38
N PRO A 16 -22.49 -3.22 -3.82
CA PRO A 16 -22.78 -1.82 -4.13
C PRO A 16 -22.67 -1.56 -5.63
N SER A 17 -23.59 -0.77 -6.16
CA SER A 17 -23.66 -0.43 -7.58
C SER A 17 -22.54 0.52 -7.98
N THR A 18 -22.15 0.53 -9.26
CA THR A 18 -21.09 1.41 -9.79
C THR A 18 -21.36 2.89 -9.52
N GLU A 19 -22.64 3.29 -9.48
CA GLU A 19 -23.05 4.66 -9.16
C GLU A 19 -22.86 5.00 -7.67
N GLU A 20 -23.13 4.05 -6.76
CA GLU A 20 -22.83 4.20 -5.33
C GLU A 20 -21.32 4.26 -5.09
N PHE A 21 -20.51 3.50 -5.84
CA PHE A 21 -19.05 3.60 -5.81
C PHE A 21 -18.55 4.97 -6.31
N ALA A 22 -19.15 5.51 -7.37
CA ALA A 22 -18.79 6.82 -7.91
C ALA A 22 -19.13 7.95 -6.93
N ALA A 23 -20.34 7.93 -6.33
CA ALA A 23 -20.76 8.92 -5.34
C ALA A 23 -19.88 8.93 -4.08
N VAL A 24 -19.43 7.74 -3.65
CA VAL A 24 -18.49 7.60 -2.53
C VAL A 24 -17.07 8.05 -2.93
N GLN A 25 -16.61 7.77 -4.16
CA GLN A 25 -15.32 8.23 -4.67
C GLN A 25 -15.24 9.76 -4.83
N GLU A 26 -16.36 10.42 -5.09
CA GLU A 26 -16.49 11.88 -5.23
C GLU A 26 -16.63 12.60 -3.88
N SER A 27 -16.91 11.86 -2.80
CA SER A 27 -17.06 12.41 -1.45
C SER A 27 -15.74 12.99 -0.91
N ALA A 28 -15.83 14.06 -0.13
CA ALA A 28 -14.68 14.76 0.46
C ALA A 28 -13.76 13.84 1.29
N GLU A 29 -14.31 12.77 1.88
CA GLU A 29 -13.54 11.74 2.60
C GLU A 29 -12.60 10.94 1.68
N PHE A 30 -13.00 10.62 0.44
CA PHE A 30 -12.14 9.94 -0.53
C PHE A 30 -11.05 10.86 -1.09
N GLY A 31 -11.35 12.15 -1.22
CA GLY A 31 -10.40 13.20 -1.60
C GLY A 31 -9.29 13.37 -0.55
N GLU A 32 -9.63 13.44 0.73
CA GLU A 32 -8.65 13.50 1.83
C GLU A 32 -7.81 12.22 1.94
N LEU A 33 -8.42 11.05 1.72
CA LEU A 33 -7.71 9.77 1.71
C LEU A 33 -6.74 9.69 0.53
N ARG A 34 -7.15 10.14 -0.65
CA ARG A 34 -6.32 10.20 -1.87
C ARG A 34 -5.21 11.25 -1.77
N SER A 35 -5.50 12.40 -1.14
CA SER A 35 -4.53 13.47 -0.85
C SER A 35 -3.47 12.99 0.13
N SER A 36 -3.89 12.35 1.22
CA SER A 36 -2.98 11.73 2.20
C SER A 36 -2.13 10.63 1.55
N TYR A 37 -2.74 9.81 0.68
CA TYR A 37 -2.05 8.76 -0.06
C TYR A 37 -1.01 9.35 -1.03
N ARG A 38 -1.37 10.37 -1.83
CA ARG A 38 -0.46 11.05 -2.75
C ARG A 38 0.64 11.80 -2.03
N GLY A 39 0.34 12.46 -0.91
CA GLY A 39 1.32 13.16 -0.09
C GLY A 39 2.39 12.24 0.49
N PHE A 40 2.09 10.96 0.68
CA PHE A 40 3.05 9.95 1.15
C PHE A 40 3.73 9.19 -0.01
N ALA A 41 2.95 8.71 -0.99
CA ALA A 41 3.46 7.90 -2.08
C ALA A 41 4.32 8.70 -3.07
N PHE A 42 3.97 9.96 -3.35
CA PHE A 42 4.69 10.76 -4.34
C PHE A 42 6.14 11.08 -3.91
N PRO A 43 6.42 11.57 -2.69
CA PRO A 43 7.80 11.75 -2.23
C PRO A 43 8.58 10.43 -2.22
N LEU A 44 7.92 9.33 -1.88
CA LEU A 44 8.55 8.00 -1.82
C LEU A 44 8.96 7.51 -3.22
N THR A 45 8.09 7.68 -4.21
CA THR A 45 8.41 7.38 -5.61
C THR A 45 9.54 8.26 -6.12
N VAL A 46 9.51 9.57 -5.84
CA VAL A 46 10.59 10.49 -6.24
C VAL A 46 11.92 10.08 -5.58
N ALA A 47 11.91 9.75 -4.29
CA ALA A 47 13.10 9.28 -3.58
C ALA A 47 13.63 7.97 -4.19
N PHE A 48 12.74 7.03 -4.52
CA PHE A 48 13.12 5.76 -5.16
C PHE A 48 13.74 5.98 -6.55
N ILE A 49 13.15 6.85 -7.37
CA ILE A 49 13.68 7.19 -8.69
C ILE A 49 15.05 7.87 -8.55
N ALA A 50 15.19 8.85 -7.66
CA ALA A 50 16.45 9.53 -7.41
C ALA A 50 17.53 8.54 -6.94
N TRP A 51 17.17 7.62 -6.05
CA TRP A 51 18.06 6.57 -5.56
C TRP A 51 18.49 5.59 -6.66
N TYR A 52 17.57 5.19 -7.53
CA TYR A 52 17.87 4.36 -8.70
C TYR A 52 18.82 5.09 -9.69
N LEU A 53 18.53 6.36 -10.00
CA LEU A 53 19.37 7.16 -10.88
C LEU A 53 20.77 7.37 -10.29
N LEU A 54 20.86 7.59 -8.97
CA LEU A 54 22.13 7.66 -8.27
C LEU A 54 22.95 6.38 -8.46
N TYR A 55 22.33 5.21 -8.28
CA TYR A 55 22.98 3.92 -8.53
C TYR A 55 23.50 3.83 -9.98
N VAL A 56 22.67 4.16 -10.98
CA VAL A 56 23.06 4.13 -12.40
C VAL A 56 24.24 5.07 -12.67
N LEU A 57 24.20 6.30 -12.15
CA LEU A 57 25.29 7.26 -12.31
C LEU A 57 26.59 6.74 -11.70
N LEU A 58 26.53 6.23 -10.47
CA LEU A 58 27.72 5.66 -9.83
C LEU A 58 28.26 4.46 -10.60
N SER A 59 27.39 3.58 -11.12
CA SER A 59 27.81 2.43 -11.91
C SER A 59 28.46 2.81 -13.23
N ASN A 60 28.04 3.93 -13.84
CA ASN A 60 28.57 4.36 -15.14
C ASN A 60 29.85 5.21 -15.01
N TYR A 61 29.91 6.12 -14.03
CA TYR A 61 31.00 7.08 -13.90
C TYR A 61 32.02 6.73 -12.82
N ALA A 62 31.63 5.97 -11.80
CA ALA A 62 32.46 5.69 -10.62
C ALA A 62 32.81 4.20 -10.52
N GLY A 63 33.36 3.63 -11.61
CA GLY A 63 33.75 2.22 -11.69
C GLY A 63 34.70 1.79 -10.56
N ASP A 64 35.70 2.61 -10.24
CA ASP A 64 36.64 2.34 -9.14
C ASP A 64 35.95 2.31 -7.77
N PHE A 65 34.99 3.21 -7.55
CA PHE A 65 34.19 3.24 -6.32
C PHE A 65 33.26 2.02 -6.23
N MET A 66 32.54 1.71 -7.32
CA MET A 66 31.65 0.56 -7.42
C MET A 66 32.39 -0.78 -7.27
N GLY A 67 33.63 -0.85 -7.76
CA GLY A 67 34.51 -2.00 -7.62
C GLY A 67 35.19 -2.14 -6.26
N THR A 68 35.11 -1.12 -5.40
CA THR A 68 35.75 -1.13 -4.07
C THR A 68 35.18 -2.27 -3.24
N LYS A 69 36.06 -3.17 -2.78
CA LYS A 69 35.69 -4.28 -1.90
C LYS A 69 35.46 -3.77 -0.49
N LEU A 70 34.29 -4.07 0.07
CA LEU A 70 33.91 -3.75 1.44
C LEU A 70 34.34 -4.88 2.39
N PHE A 71 33.83 -6.10 2.14
CA PHE A 71 34.12 -7.27 2.99
C PHE A 71 34.22 -8.52 2.12
N GLY A 72 35.37 -9.20 2.14
CA GLY A 72 35.60 -10.39 1.32
C GLY A 72 35.39 -10.12 -0.17
N ASN A 73 34.39 -10.76 -0.76
CA ASN A 73 34.01 -10.60 -2.18
C ASN A 73 32.86 -9.61 -2.42
N PHE A 74 32.33 -8.97 -1.37
CA PHE A 74 31.30 -7.94 -1.53
C PHE A 74 31.95 -6.62 -1.92
N ASN A 75 31.51 -6.06 -3.05
CA ASN A 75 31.88 -4.73 -3.49
C ASN A 75 30.72 -3.75 -3.32
N VAL A 76 31.02 -2.46 -3.43
CA VAL A 76 30.03 -1.38 -3.30
C VAL A 76 28.88 -1.55 -4.30
N ALA A 77 29.16 -2.00 -5.53
CA ALA A 77 28.12 -2.25 -6.53
C ALA A 77 27.10 -3.30 -6.07
N MET A 78 27.58 -4.43 -5.55
CA MET A 78 26.74 -5.50 -5.05
C MET A 78 25.95 -5.07 -3.81
N THR A 79 26.58 -4.31 -2.92
CA THR A 79 25.91 -3.76 -1.73
C THR A 79 24.81 -2.78 -2.11
N LEU A 80 25.08 -1.82 -3.02
CA LEU A 80 24.07 -0.86 -3.48
C LEU A 80 22.96 -1.55 -4.28
N GLY A 81 23.31 -2.54 -5.12
CA GLY A 81 22.33 -3.36 -5.82
C GLY A 81 21.42 -4.13 -4.87
N LEU A 82 21.97 -4.72 -3.80
CA LEU A 82 21.18 -5.38 -2.77
C LEU A 82 20.34 -4.38 -1.95
N ALA A 83 20.89 -3.20 -1.68
CA ALA A 83 20.18 -2.12 -1.02
C ALA A 83 18.93 -1.70 -1.80
N GLN A 84 18.97 -1.69 -3.15
CA GLN A 84 17.78 -1.44 -3.99
C GLN A 84 16.63 -2.39 -3.66
N PHE A 85 16.91 -3.70 -3.60
CA PHE A 85 15.90 -4.70 -3.23
C PHE A 85 15.38 -4.47 -1.81
N LEU A 86 16.28 -4.26 -0.84
CA LEU A 86 15.90 -3.98 0.54
C LEU A 86 15.00 -2.74 0.63
N THR A 87 15.32 -1.64 -0.05
CA THR A 87 14.47 -0.44 -0.06
C THR A 87 13.08 -0.73 -0.62
N THR A 88 12.95 -1.54 -1.68
CA THR A 88 11.64 -1.91 -2.23
C THR A 88 10.80 -2.68 -1.19
N PHE A 89 11.38 -3.66 -0.51
CA PHE A 89 10.69 -4.39 0.55
C PHE A 89 10.35 -3.49 1.75
N LEU A 90 11.26 -2.62 2.16
CA LEU A 90 11.01 -1.64 3.23
C LEU A 90 9.86 -0.70 2.88
N ILE A 91 9.80 -0.21 1.63
CA ILE A 91 8.72 0.64 1.14
C ILE A 91 7.38 -0.10 1.21
N ALA A 92 7.33 -1.33 0.71
CA ALA A 92 6.11 -2.15 0.73
C ALA A 92 5.67 -2.48 2.17
N TRP A 93 6.61 -2.84 3.05
CA TRP A 93 6.34 -3.11 4.46
C TRP A 93 5.88 -1.87 5.21
N TRP A 94 6.56 -0.74 5.02
CA TRP A 94 6.17 0.53 5.61
C TRP A 94 4.77 0.92 5.15
N TYR A 95 4.48 0.79 3.86
CA TYR A 95 3.15 1.00 3.30
C TYR A 95 2.10 0.13 4.00
N ALA A 96 2.35 -1.18 4.09
CA ALA A 96 1.44 -2.11 4.77
C ALA A 96 1.25 -1.75 6.25
N ARG A 97 2.30 -1.28 6.93
CA ARG A 97 2.24 -0.84 8.33
C ARG A 97 1.47 0.47 8.51
N VAL A 98 1.68 1.47 7.66
CA VAL A 98 0.92 2.73 7.69
C VAL A 98 -0.54 2.47 7.36
N ALA A 99 -0.80 1.60 6.38
CA ALA A 99 -2.14 1.13 6.07
C ALA A 99 -2.76 0.45 7.30
N ALA A 100 -2.12 -0.57 7.87
CA ALA A 100 -2.62 -1.27 9.06
C ALA A 100 -2.89 -0.31 10.24
N THR A 101 -1.97 0.60 10.56
CA THR A 101 -2.16 1.57 11.66
C THR A 101 -3.27 2.60 11.39
N ARG A 102 -3.61 2.88 10.12
CA ARG A 102 -4.71 3.78 9.73
C ARG A 102 -6.03 3.05 9.50
N PHE A 103 -6.01 1.77 9.14
CA PHE A 103 -7.20 0.97 8.80
C PHE A 103 -7.66 0.03 9.92
N ASP A 104 -6.76 -0.55 10.72
CA ASP A 104 -7.12 -1.41 11.87
C ASP A 104 -8.01 -0.72 12.91
N PRO A 105 -7.76 0.54 13.35
CA PRO A 105 -8.67 1.19 14.31
C PRO A 105 -10.08 1.42 13.74
N LYS A 106 -10.21 1.55 12.41
CA LYS A 106 -11.53 1.62 11.76
C LYS A 106 -12.18 0.24 11.67
N ALA A 107 -11.40 -0.81 11.41
CA ALA A 107 -11.89 -2.19 11.38
C ALA A 107 -12.36 -2.66 12.76
N GLU A 108 -11.60 -2.37 13.82
CA GLU A 108 -11.92 -2.72 15.21
C GLU A 108 -13.19 -1.98 15.69
N ALA A 109 -13.34 -0.69 15.34
CA ALA A 109 -14.52 0.10 15.69
C ALA A 109 -15.81 -0.36 14.97
N ILE A 110 -15.68 -0.89 13.75
CA ILE A 110 -16.80 -1.45 13.00
C ILE A 110 -17.16 -2.83 13.56
N LYS A 111 -16.16 -3.67 13.85
CA LYS A 111 -16.35 -5.00 14.45
C LYS A 111 -17.00 -4.91 15.83
N SER A 112 -16.54 -4.01 16.69
CA SER A 112 -17.14 -3.74 18.01
C SER A 112 -18.60 -3.28 17.91
N ARG A 113 -18.95 -2.50 16.86
CA ARG A 113 -20.35 -2.10 16.61
C ARG A 113 -21.23 -3.26 16.13
N MET A 114 -20.67 -4.23 15.41
CA MET A 114 -21.41 -5.42 14.98
C MET A 114 -21.53 -6.49 16.07
N GLU A 115 -20.52 -6.62 16.94
CA GLU A 115 -20.51 -7.59 18.04
C GLU A 115 -21.28 -7.10 19.28
N GLY A 116 -21.44 -5.78 19.47
CA GLY A 116 -22.24 -5.19 20.56
C GLY A 116 -23.75 -5.10 20.28
N GLY A 117 -24.20 -5.55 19.11
CA GLY A 117 -25.61 -5.59 18.69
C GLY A 117 -26.24 -6.98 18.69
N ALA A 118 -25.53 -7.99 19.23
CA ALA A 118 -26.00 -9.37 19.38
C ALA A 118 -26.36 -9.68 20.83
#